data_AF-A0AAU9VNB8-F1
#
_entry.id   AF-A0AAU9VNB8-F1
#
_cell.length_a   1.000
_cell.length_b   1.000
_cell.length_c   1.000
_cell.angle_alpha   90.00
_cell.angle_beta   90.00
_cell.angle_gamma   90.00
#
_symmetry.space_group_name_H-M   'P 1'
#
loop_
_entity.id
_entity.type
_entity.pdbx_description
1 polymer ?
#
loop_
_entity_poly.entity_id
_entity_poly.type
_entity_poly.pdbx_seq_one_letter_code
_entity_poly.pdbx_strand_id
1 'polypeptide(L)' 'CTLKYDWNATFQWTKTSGKTPTENTGPTYDHTTSYSVTGSYIYIEASPQIPGDAARLFSDWMEPNEVVCIQFWYHMHG' A
#
# COMPACT_ATOMS: atom_id res chain seq x y z
N CYS A 1 4.60 -1.52 12.17
CA CYS A 1 5.45 -0.66 11.31
C CYS A 1 5.05 0.79 11.53
N THR A 2 5.99 1.72 11.36
CA THR A 2 5.86 3.15 11.69
C THR A 2 5.49 4.03 10.50
N LEU A 3 5.17 3.44 9.34
CA LEU A 3 4.74 4.19 8.15
C LEU A 3 3.54 5.08 8.47
N LYS A 4 3.58 6.34 8.02
CA LYS A 4 2.60 7.36 8.35
C LYS A 4 1.91 7.86 7.09
N TYR A 5 0.60 8.04 7.19
CA TYR A 5 -0.18 8.69 6.16
C TYR A 5 0.17 10.17 6.05
N ASP A 6 0.12 10.70 4.83
CA ASP A 6 0.05 12.13 4.62
C ASP A 6 -1.41 12.61 4.76
N TRP A 7 -1.73 13.26 5.87
CA TRP A 7 -3.06 13.80 6.11
C TRP A 7 -3.49 14.89 5.11
N ASN A 8 -2.56 15.45 4.34
CA ASN A 8 -2.85 16.41 3.27
C ASN A 8 -2.98 15.77 1.89
N ALA A 9 -2.88 14.45 1.77
CA ALA A 9 -3.15 13.74 0.52
C ALA A 9 -4.66 13.65 0.23
N THR A 10 -5.03 13.48 -1.04
CA THR A 10 -6.44 13.43 -1.48
C THR A 10 -7.19 12.28 -0.83
N PHE A 11 -6.52 11.14 -0.68
CA PHE A 11 -7.05 9.95 -0.03
C PHE A 11 -5.89 9.17 0.62
N GLN A 12 -6.21 8.13 1.38
CA GLN A 12 -5.25 7.44 2.24
C GLN A 12 -5.02 5.99 1.83
N TRP A 13 -3.79 5.54 2.08
CA TRP A 13 -3.45 4.11 2.01
C TRP A 13 -4.25 3.36 3.08
N THR A 14 -4.67 2.14 2.76
CA THR A 14 -5.42 1.28 3.68
C THR A 14 -4.67 -0.02 3.87
N LYS A 15 -4.55 -0.47 5.12
CA LYS A 15 -4.06 -1.82 5.44
C LYS A 15 -5.23 -2.80 5.36
N THR A 16 -5.04 -3.88 4.61
CA THR A 16 -6.06 -4.93 4.48
C THR A 16 -5.43 -6.33 4.46
N SER A 17 -6.30 -7.32 4.49
CA SER A 17 -6.01 -8.74 4.36
C SER A 17 -7.07 -9.36 3.44
N GLY A 18 -6.66 -10.25 2.54
CA GLY A 18 -7.57 -10.84 1.55
C GLY A 18 -7.79 -9.96 0.33
N LYS A 19 -8.96 -10.07 -0.30
CA LYS A 19 -9.34 -9.34 -1.53
C LYS A 19 -9.58 -7.84 -1.28
N THR A 20 -9.32 -7.04 -2.30
CA THR A 20 -9.73 -5.63 -2.38
C THR A 20 -11.24 -5.51 -2.58
N PRO A 21 -11.87 -4.38 -2.17
CA PRO A 21 -13.32 -4.17 -2.29
C PRO A 21 -13.84 -4.15 -3.74
N THR A 22 -13.08 -3.58 -4.68
CA THR A 22 -13.49 -3.54 -6.09
C THR A 22 -13.38 -4.93 -6.72
N GLU A 23 -14.49 -5.41 -7.28
CA GLU A 23 -14.53 -6.67 -8.03
C GLU A 23 -13.55 -6.68 -9.22
N ASN A 24 -13.03 -7.86 -9.56
CA ASN A 24 -12.01 -8.04 -10.61
C ASN A 24 -10.71 -7.22 -10.40
N THR A 25 -10.45 -6.76 -9.18
CA THR A 25 -9.15 -6.21 -8.80
C THR A 25 -8.43 -7.19 -7.87
N GLY A 26 -7.26 -6.81 -7.37
CA GLY A 26 -6.54 -7.67 -6.44
C GLY A 26 -5.56 -6.91 -5.55
N PRO A 27 -4.76 -7.64 -4.76
CA PRO A 27 -4.58 -9.10 -4.78
C PRO A 27 -5.62 -9.88 -3.94
N THR A 28 -5.70 -11.20 -4.12
CA THR A 28 -6.52 -12.08 -3.25
C THR A 28 -5.82 -12.43 -1.93
N TYR A 29 -4.48 -12.47 -1.94
CA TYR A 29 -3.64 -12.75 -0.77
C TYR A 29 -2.44 -11.80 -0.75
N ASP A 30 -1.87 -11.58 0.43
CA ASP A 30 -0.62 -10.84 0.51
C ASP A 30 0.56 -11.66 -0.06
N HIS A 31 1.65 -10.98 -0.40
CA HIS A 31 2.84 -11.66 -0.92
C HIS A 31 3.48 -12.61 0.11
N THR A 32 3.50 -12.22 1.39
CA THR A 32 4.23 -12.94 2.45
C THR A 32 3.67 -14.33 2.71
N THR A 33 2.35 -14.47 2.73
CA THR A 33 1.69 -15.75 3.02
C THR A 33 1.20 -16.46 1.77
N SER A 34 1.12 -15.75 0.63
CA SER A 34 0.85 -16.23 -0.75
C SER A 34 -0.50 -16.93 -0.99
N TYR A 35 -1.06 -17.62 0.01
CA TYR A 35 -2.27 -18.44 -0.09
C TYR A 35 -3.15 -18.39 1.18
N SER A 36 -2.87 -17.45 2.10
CA SER A 36 -3.62 -17.27 3.34
C SER A 36 -4.10 -15.83 3.49
N VAL A 37 -5.24 -15.63 4.13
CA VAL A 37 -5.76 -14.31 4.49
C VAL A 37 -5.18 -13.78 5.80
N THR A 38 -4.24 -14.51 6.41
CA THR A 38 -3.59 -14.11 7.67
C THR A 38 -2.49 -13.07 7.48
N GLY A 39 -1.97 -12.92 6.26
CA GLY A 39 -1.03 -11.85 5.93
C GLY A 39 -1.75 -10.53 5.64
N SER A 40 -0.99 -9.45 5.51
CA SER A 40 -1.54 -8.12 5.23
C SER A 40 -0.68 -7.38 4.23
N TYR A 41 -1.33 -6.52 3.44
CA TYR A 41 -0.67 -5.57 2.56
C TYR A 41 -1.33 -4.20 2.72
N ILE A 42 -0.68 -3.17 2.19
CA ILE A 42 -1.23 -1.83 2.08
C ILE A 42 -1.58 -1.56 0.62
N TYR A 43 -2.71 -0.90 0.38
CA TYR A 43 -3.18 -0.60 -0.96
C TYR A 43 -3.89 0.75 -1.02
N ILE A 44 -4.13 1.19 -2.26
CA ILE A 44 -4.99 2.30 -2.58
C ILE A 44 -6.22 1.79 -3.34
N GLU A 45 -7.40 2.26 -2.97
CA GLU A 45 -8.63 1.98 -3.71
C GLU A 45 -8.80 3.06 -4.77
N ALA A 46 -8.54 2.69 -6.02
CA ALA A 46 -8.49 3.61 -7.16
C ALA A 46 -9.87 3.84 -7.80
N SER A 47 -10.83 2.92 -7.64
CA SER A 47 -12.16 3.00 -8.26
C SER A 47 -12.94 4.30 -8.01
N PRO A 48 -12.93 4.90 -6.79
CA PRO A 48 -13.62 6.16 -6.54
C PRO A 48 -12.78 7.40 -6.90
N GLN A 49 -11.54 7.23 -7.36
CA GLN A 49 -10.61 8.33 -7.59
C GLN A 49 -10.60 8.78 -9.05
N ILE A 50 -10.12 10.00 -9.28
CA ILE A 50 -9.98 10.58 -10.61
C ILE A 50 -8.50 10.77 -11.00
N PRO A 51 -8.17 10.87 -12.31
CA PRO A 51 -6.81 11.14 -12.74
C PRO A 51 -6.23 12.41 -12.08
N GLY A 52 -5.12 12.26 -11.37
CA GLY A 52 -4.45 13.33 -10.63
C GLY A 52 -4.57 13.21 -9.11
N ASP A 53 -5.52 12.41 -8.60
CA ASP A 53 -5.60 12.13 -7.17
C ASP A 53 -4.39 11.32 -6.70
N ALA A 54 -3.88 11.64 -5.51
CA ALA A 54 -2.70 11.01 -4.96
C ALA A 54 -2.86 10.68 -3.47
N ALA A 55 -2.35 9.51 -3.09
CA ALA A 55 -2.13 9.11 -1.70
C ALA A 55 -0.63 9.01 -1.44
N ARG A 56 -0.18 9.50 -0.28
CA ARG A 56 1.25 9.51 0.10
C ARG A 56 1.46 8.78 1.42
N LEU A 57 2.57 8.06 1.50
CA LEU A 57 3.00 7.33 2.68
C LEU A 57 4.45 7.69 2.98
N PHE A 58 4.71 8.07 4.23
CA PHE A 58 6.05 8.43 4.69
C PHE A 58 6.64 7.31 5.53
N SER A 59 7.92 7.01 5.29
CA SER A 59 8.73 6.29 6.27
C SER A 59 9.10 7.22 7.42
N ASP A 60 9.69 6.65 8.48
CA ASP A 60 10.47 7.48 9.39
C ASP A 60 11.70 8.06 8.67
N TRP A 61 12.27 9.09 9.29
CA TRP A 61 13.52 9.68 8.83
C TRP A 61 14.65 8.67 8.87
N MET A 62 15.42 8.63 7.80
CA MET A 62 16.63 7.82 7.67
C MET A 62 17.84 8.76 7.72
N GLU A 63 18.88 8.37 8.47
CA GLU A 63 20.05 9.22 8.66
C GLU A 63 20.84 9.37 7.34
N PRO A 64 21.27 10.58 6.95
CA PRO A 64 21.86 10.84 5.63
C PRO A 64 23.15 10.08 5.31
N ASN A 65 23.86 9.59 6.33
CA ASN A 65 25.17 8.94 6.20
C ASN A 65 25.10 7.41 6.22
N GLU A 66 23.90 6.84 6.19
CA GLU A 66 23.72 5.39 6.11
C GLU A 66 23.49 4.95 4.66
N VAL A 67 24.14 3.85 4.26
CA VAL A 67 23.82 3.20 2.98
C VAL A 67 22.55 2.39 3.19
N VAL A 68 21.45 2.85 2.60
CA VAL A 68 20.14 2.19 2.70
C VAL A 68 19.76 1.55 1.37
N CYS A 69 19.25 0.32 1.43
CA CYS A 69 18.60 -0.36 0.30
C CYS A 69 17.11 -0.50 0.60
N ILE A 70 16.26 0.04 -0.27
CA ILE A 70 14.80 -0.03 -0.13
C ILE A 70 14.29 -1.07 -1.12
N GLN A 71 13.57 -2.08 -0.61
CA GLN A 71 12.99 -3.15 -1.41
C GLN A 71 11.55 -3.40 -0.93
N PHE A 72 10.63 -3.55 -1.86
CA PHE A 72 9.23 -3.86 -1.56
C PHE A 72 8.60 -4.64 -2.72
N TRP A 73 7.56 -5.40 -2.38
CA TRP A 73 6.70 -6.07 -3.35
C TRP A 73 5.53 -5.17 -3.70
N TYR A 74 5.13 -5.16 -4.97
CA TYR A 74 3.98 -4.40 -5.43
C TYR A 74 3.07 -5.27 -6.30
N HIS A 75 1.79 -4.92 -6.31
CA HIS A 75 0.77 -5.52 -7.16
C HIS A 75 -0.10 -4.38 -7.70
N MET A 76 -0.26 -4.30 -9.02
CA MET A 76 -1.04 -3.25 -9.68
C MET A 76 -2.03 -3.91 -10.63
N HIS A 77 -3.27 -4.01 -10.16
CA HIS A 77 -4.42 -4.45 -10.95
C HIS A 77 -5.65 -3.71 -10.42
N GLY A 78 -6.11 -2.74 -11.20
CA GLY A 78 -7.27 -1.91 -10.92
C GLY A 78 -8.22 -1.90 -12.09
#